data_AF-A0A9E4BFB8-F1
#
_entry.id   AF-A0A9E4BFB8-F1
#
_cell.length_a   1.000
_cell.length_b   1.000
_cell.length_c   1.000
_cell.angle_alpha   90.00
_cell.angle_beta   90.00
_cell.angle_gamma   90.00
#
_symmetry.space_group_name_H-M   'P 1'
#
loop_
_entity.id
_entity.type
_entity.pdbx_description
1 polymer ?
#
loop_
_entity_poly.entity_id
_entity_poly.type
_entity_poly.pdbx_seq_one_letter_code
_entity_poly.pdbx_strand_id
1 'polypeptide(L)'
;MPQFLFFLAITLIFACSGTNPVLESQKMKVSQAQQTLREERIRLQTLRDSLQSEIRRNIALDIPKEQAEKIEHSRIELQETIVAASEKNLAAQQALLDSLTKYSP
;
A
#
# COMPACT_ATOMS: atom_id res chain seq x y z
N MET A 1 5.72 -39.73 39.91
CA MET A 1 5.90 -39.14 38.56
C MET A 1 4.61 -38.42 38.11
N PRO A 2 4.27 -37.21 38.62
CA PRO A 2 3.10 -36.46 38.13
C PRO A 2 3.47 -35.23 37.28
N GLN A 3 4.76 -34.91 37.13
CA GLN A 3 5.24 -33.66 36.55
C GLN A 3 5.24 -33.63 35.01
N PHE A 4 5.23 -34.80 34.35
CA PHE A 4 5.22 -34.89 32.88
C PHE A 4 3.83 -34.72 32.27
N LEU A 5 2.75 -34.90 33.04
CA LEU A 5 1.38 -34.74 32.54
C LEU A 5 0.94 -33.26 32.47
N PHE A 6 1.60 -32.37 33.23
CA PHE A 6 1.26 -30.95 33.24
C PHE A 6 1.75 -30.22 31.98
N PHE A 7 2.89 -30.64 31.41
CA PHE A 7 3.45 -30.03 30.19
C PHE A 7 2.62 -30.34 28.93
N LEU A 8 1.97 -31.50 28.88
CA LEU A 8 1.14 -31.90 27.75
C LEU A 8 -0.21 -31.19 27.72
N ALA A 9 -0.67 -30.70 28.87
CA ALA A 9 -1.89 -29.88 28.96
C ALA A 9 -1.65 -28.42 28.53
N ILE A 10 -0.44 -27.87 28.71
CA ILE A 10 -0.13 -26.47 28.40
C ILE A 10 0.04 -26.26 26.87
N THR A 11 0.54 -27.25 26.13
CA THR A 11 0.68 -27.15 24.66
C THR A 11 -0.64 -27.25 23.90
N LEU A 12 -1.69 -27.81 24.51
CA LEU A 12 -3.03 -27.91 23.92
C LEU A 12 -3.86 -26.62 24.02
N ILE A 13 -3.47 -25.67 24.89
CA ILE A 13 -4.22 -24.41 25.08
C ILE A 13 -3.83 -23.37 24.02
N PHE A 14 -2.62 -23.43 23.45
CA PHE A 14 -2.18 -22.49 22.41
C PHE A 14 -2.73 -22.79 21.01
N ALA A 15 -3.33 -23.97 20.79
CA ALA A 15 -3.98 -24.30 19.50
C ALA A 15 -5.40 -23.71 19.36
N CYS A 16 -5.97 -23.16 20.44
CA CYS A 16 -7.33 -22.64 20.48
C CYS A 16 -7.43 -21.17 20.91
N SER A 17 -6.34 -20.38 20.84
CA SER A 17 -6.43 -18.92 20.91
C SER A 17 -6.75 -18.35 19.53
N GLY A 18 -8.04 -18.38 19.20
CA GLY A 18 -8.59 -18.14 17.86
C GLY A 18 -8.39 -16.73 17.32
N THR A 19 -7.48 -16.59 16.37
CA THR A 19 -7.50 -15.52 15.37
C THR A 19 -7.79 -16.16 14.03
N ASN A 20 -8.77 -15.64 13.29
CA ASN A 20 -9.02 -16.11 11.92
C ASN A 20 -7.82 -15.67 11.05
N PRO A 21 -6.95 -16.60 10.61
CA PRO A 21 -5.70 -16.24 9.94
C PRO A 21 -5.95 -15.50 8.62
N VAL A 22 -7.10 -15.75 7.98
CA VAL A 22 -7.51 -15.06 6.76
C VAL A 22 -7.88 -13.60 7.06
N LEU A 23 -8.61 -13.36 8.16
CA LEU A 23 -8.99 -12.01 8.58
C LEU A 23 -7.76 -11.16 8.93
N GLU A 24 -6.82 -11.71 9.71
CA GLU A 24 -5.59 -11.01 10.07
C GLU A 24 -4.70 -10.74 8.84
N SER A 25 -4.56 -11.73 7.94
CA SER A 25 -3.87 -11.52 6.67
C SER A 25 -4.52 -10.40 5.85
N GLN A 26 -5.86 -10.33 5.83
CA GLN A 26 -6.57 -9.29 5.10
C GLN A 26 -6.38 -7.90 5.73
N LYS A 27 -6.40 -7.77 7.06
CA LYS A 27 -6.08 -6.52 7.76
C LYS A 27 -4.69 -6.01 7.39
N MET A 28 -3.71 -6.91 7.33
CA MET A 28 -2.35 -6.57 6.90
C MET A 28 -2.31 -6.05 5.46
N LYS A 29 -3.05 -6.67 4.52
CA LYS A 29 -3.16 -6.20 3.14
C LYS A 29 -3.80 -4.81 3.03
N VAL A 30 -4.83 -4.53 3.83
CA VAL A 30 -5.45 -3.19 3.90
C VAL A 30 -4.44 -2.17 4.42
N SER A 31 -3.73 -2.49 5.51
CA SER A 31 -2.70 -1.60 6.06
C SER A 31 -1.58 -1.30 5.04
N GLN A 32 -1.11 -2.33 4.33
CA GLN A 32 -0.13 -2.17 3.27
C GLN A 32 -0.65 -1.30 2.12
N ALA A 33 -1.89 -1.52 1.67
CA ALA A 33 -2.49 -0.71 0.60
C ALA A 33 -2.67 0.76 1.01
N GLN A 34 -2.99 1.04 2.28
CA GLN A 34 -3.04 2.41 2.82
C GLN A 34 -1.66 3.07 2.82
N GLN A 35 -0.62 2.34 3.23
CA GLN A 35 0.75 2.83 3.21
C GLN A 35 1.20 3.12 1.78
N THR A 36 0.99 2.19 0.84
CA THR A 36 1.31 2.40 -0.57
C THR A 36 0.61 3.63 -1.13
N LEU A 37 -0.71 3.78 -0.91
CA LEU A 37 -1.43 4.97 -1.37
C LEU A 37 -0.84 6.27 -0.81
N ARG A 38 -0.46 6.27 0.48
CA ARG A 38 0.18 7.44 1.10
C ARG A 38 1.50 7.77 0.43
N GLU A 39 2.35 6.77 0.21
CA GLU A 39 3.65 6.94 -0.45
C GLU A 39 3.49 7.45 -1.88
N GLU A 40 2.56 6.89 -2.66
CA GLU A 40 2.34 7.35 -4.04
C GLU A 40 1.80 8.78 -4.12
N ARG A 41 0.98 9.20 -3.15
CA ARG A 41 0.53 10.60 -3.03
C ARG A 41 1.68 11.54 -2.67
N ILE A 42 2.57 11.13 -1.77
CA ILE A 42 3.78 11.91 -1.45
C ILE A 42 4.66 12.05 -2.69
N ARG A 43 4.89 10.96 -3.43
CA ARG A 43 5.65 10.99 -4.69
C ARG A 43 5.03 11.93 -5.71
N LEU A 44 3.71 11.88 -5.90
CA LEU A 44 3.00 12.80 -6.79
C LEU A 44 3.19 14.25 -6.37
N GLN A 45 3.09 14.55 -5.07
CA GLN A 45 3.32 15.89 -4.56
C GLN A 45 4.76 16.35 -4.84
N THR A 46 5.76 15.50 -4.58
CA THR A 46 7.16 15.80 -4.87
C THR A 46 7.40 16.07 -6.36
N LEU A 47 6.77 15.32 -7.27
CA LEU A 47 6.87 15.58 -8.71
C LEU A 47 6.28 16.95 -9.07
N ARG A 48 5.12 17.30 -8.51
CA ARG A 48 4.48 18.60 -8.75
C ARG A 48 5.32 19.75 -8.21
N ASP A 49 5.87 19.60 -7.00
CA ASP A 49 6.72 20.62 -6.37
C ASP A 49 8.03 20.84 -7.14
N SER A 50 8.57 19.79 -7.75
CA SER A 50 9.83 19.84 -8.52
C SER A 50 9.66 20.09 -10.02
N LEU A 51 8.43 20.17 -10.54
CA LEU A 51 8.14 20.26 -11.97
C LEU A 51 8.97 21.35 -12.68
N GLN A 52 8.96 22.58 -12.14
CA GLN A 52 9.65 23.71 -12.76
C GLN A 52 11.18 23.61 -12.66
N SER A 53 11.72 22.97 -11.62
CA SER A 53 13.16 22.70 -11.54
C SER A 53 13.58 21.62 -12.51
N GLU A 54 12.79 20.56 -12.68
CA GLU A 54 13.10 19.46 -13.60
C GLU A 54 12.97 19.90 -15.07
N ILE A 55 11.96 20.69 -15.42
CA ILE A 55 11.85 21.28 -16.77
C ILE A 55 13.11 22.12 -17.08
N ARG A 56 13.53 23.00 -16.16
CA ARG A 56 14.74 23.81 -16.33
C ARG A 56 16.00 22.96 -16.43
N ARG A 57 16.09 21.90 -15.63
CA ARG A 57 17.19 20.93 -15.70
C ARG A 57 17.24 20.24 -17.05
N ASN A 58 16.11 19.78 -17.57
CA ASN A 58 16.01 19.13 -18.88
C ASN A 58 16.40 20.08 -20.03
N ILE A 59 15.96 21.35 -19.96
CA ILE A 59 16.38 22.38 -20.92
C ILE A 59 17.90 22.62 -20.84
N ALA A 60 18.48 22.63 -19.64
CA ALA A 60 19.93 22.76 -19.45
C ALA A 60 20.72 21.54 -19.96
N LEU A 61 20.04 20.43 -20.26
CA LEU A 61 20.58 19.23 -20.90
C LEU A 61 20.28 19.21 -22.41
N ASP A 62 20.06 20.39 -23.01
CA ASP A 62 19.78 20.60 -24.44
C ASP A 62 18.49 19.89 -24.96
N ILE A 63 17.58 19.50 -24.06
CA ILE A 63 16.24 19.02 -24.46
C ILE A 63 15.40 20.24 -24.88
N PRO A 64 14.78 20.25 -26.08
CA PRO A 64 13.91 21.34 -26.50
C PRO A 64 12.82 21.61 -25.46
N LYS A 65 12.53 22.88 -25.18
CA LYS A 65 11.59 23.31 -24.12
C LYS A 65 10.26 22.55 -24.16
N GLU A 66 9.63 22.48 -25.33
CA GLU A 66 8.35 21.77 -25.51
C GLU A 66 8.45 20.28 -25.11
N GLN A 67 9.57 19.64 -25.46
CA GLN A 67 9.81 18.25 -25.12
C GLN A 67 10.11 18.08 -23.62
N ALA A 68 10.87 18.99 -23.02
CA ALA A 68 11.13 19.00 -21.57
C ALA A 68 9.85 19.16 -20.75
N GLU A 69 8.96 20.08 -21.15
CA GLU A 69 7.63 20.25 -20.56
C GLU A 69 6.81 18.97 -20.71
N LYS A 70 6.72 18.42 -21.94
CA LYS A 70 5.95 17.21 -22.21
C LYS A 70 6.42 16.02 -21.37
N ILE A 71 7.73 15.81 -21.23
CA ILE A 71 8.31 14.71 -20.44
C ILE A 71 7.87 14.81 -18.97
N GLU A 72 8.07 15.96 -18.33
CA GLU A 72 7.76 16.10 -16.91
C GLU A 72 6.25 16.10 -16.64
N HIS A 73 5.44 16.68 -17.52
CA HIS A 73 3.98 16.56 -17.44
C HIS A 73 3.51 15.11 -17.60
N SER A 74 4.06 14.37 -18.58
CA SER A 74 3.72 12.95 -18.77
C SER A 74 4.11 12.10 -17.54
N ARG A 75 5.22 12.43 -16.89
CA ARG A 75 5.66 11.77 -15.65
C ARG A 75 4.68 12.01 -14.50
N ILE A 76 4.13 13.22 -14.39
CA ILE A 76 3.07 13.54 -13.41
C ILE A 76 1.80 12.75 -13.75
N GLU A 77 1.35 12.75 -15.00
CA GLU A 77 0.14 12.01 -15.44
C GLU A 77 0.24 10.50 -15.18
N LEU A 78 1.41 9.91 -15.40
CA LEU A 78 1.68 8.51 -15.05
C LEU A 78 1.57 8.28 -13.55
N GLN A 79 2.14 9.17 -12.73
CA GLN A 79 2.05 9.06 -11.27
C GLN A 79 0.61 9.25 -10.77
N GLU A 80 -0.18 10.14 -11.38
CA GLU A 80 -1.62 10.28 -11.09
C GLU A 80 -2.38 8.98 -11.38
N THR A 81 -2.05 8.31 -12.47
CA THR A 81 -2.61 6.99 -12.82
C THR A 81 -2.25 5.93 -11.77
N ILE A 82 -1.01 5.94 -11.27
CA ILE A 82 -0.55 5.04 -10.20
C ILE A 82 -1.31 5.30 -8.88
N VAL A 83 -1.52 6.57 -8.52
CA VAL A 83 -2.33 6.94 -7.35
C VAL A 83 -3.76 6.43 -7.50
N ALA A 84 -4.40 6.66 -8.65
CA ALA A 84 -5.76 6.20 -8.90
C ALA A 84 -5.87 4.65 -8.85
N ALA A 85 -4.87 3.93 -9.36
CA ALA A 85 -4.81 2.47 -9.24
C ALA A 85 -4.66 2.02 -7.78
N SER A 86 -3.85 2.74 -7.00
CA SER A 86 -3.63 2.47 -5.57
C SER A 86 -4.88 2.72 -4.72
N GLU A 87 -5.65 3.77 -5.04
CA GLU A 87 -6.96 4.05 -4.44
C GLU A 87 -7.96 2.92 -4.72
N LYS A 88 -8.04 2.45 -5.97
CA LYS A 88 -8.89 1.31 -6.35
C LYS A 88 -8.48 0.04 -5.63
N ASN A 89 -7.17 -0.23 -5.51
CA ASN A 89 -6.67 -1.38 -4.77
C ASN A 89 -7.07 -1.31 -3.28
N LEU A 90 -6.86 -0.16 -2.63
CA LEU A 90 -7.27 0.03 -1.23
C LEU A 90 -8.78 -0.20 -1.05
N ALA A 91 -9.61 0.38 -1.93
CA ALA A 91 -11.06 0.19 -1.88
C ALA A 91 -11.45 -1.29 -2.01
N ALA A 92 -10.82 -2.05 -2.91
CA ALA A 92 -11.05 -3.48 -3.07
C ALA A 92 -10.64 -4.29 -1.82
N GLN A 93 -9.48 -3.97 -1.22
CA GLN A 93 -9.03 -4.66 0.00
C GLN A 93 -9.95 -4.35 1.19
N GLN A 94 -10.44 -3.12 1.31
CA GLN A 94 -11.39 -2.72 2.35
C GLN A 94 -12.72 -3.45 2.19
N ALA A 95 -13.27 -3.50 0.97
CA ALA A 95 -14.51 -4.22 0.69
C ALA A 95 -14.41 -5.72 1.05
N LEU A 96 -13.25 -6.35 0.78
CA LEU A 96 -13.00 -7.73 1.16
C LEU A 96 -12.89 -7.88 2.69
N LEU A 97 -12.22 -6.96 3.39
CA LEU A 97 -12.14 -6.97 4.85
C LEU A 97 -13.52 -6.84 5.49
N ASP A 98 -14.35 -5.94 4.99
CA ASP A 98 -15.72 -5.72 5.48
C ASP A 98 -16.57 -6.99 5.28
N SER A 99 -16.43 -7.66 4.13
CA SER A 99 -17.07 -8.94 3.85
C SER A 99 -16.61 -10.04 4.82
N LEU A 100 -15.30 -10.20 5.04
CA LEU A 100 -14.77 -11.20 5.97
C LEU A 100 -15.23 -10.94 7.41
N THR A 101 -15.23 -9.68 7.84
CA THR A 101 -15.67 -9.29 9.19
C THR A 101 -17.17 -9.58 9.38
N LYS A 102 -17.99 -9.42 8.35
CA LYS A 102 -19.43 -9.70 8.39
C LYS A 102 -19.76 -11.19 8.49
N TYR A 103 -18.97 -12.06 7.83
CA TYR A 103 -19.26 -13.51 7.72
C TYR A 103 -18.33 -14.39 8.56
N SER A 104 -17.41 -13.82 9.34
CA SER A 104 -16.55 -14.53 10.30
C SER A 104 -16.35 -13.67 11.56
N PRO A 105 -17.40 -13.50 12.39
CA PRO A 105 -17.35 -12.74 13.63
C PRO A 105 -16.42 -13.38 14.68
#